data_AF-A0A8S1B1N8-F1
#
_entry.id   AF-A0A8S1B1N8-F1
#
_cell.length_a   1.000
_cell.length_b   1.000
_cell.length_c   1.000
_cell.angle_alpha   90.00
_cell.angle_beta   90.00
_cell.angle_gamma   90.00
#
_symmetry.space_group_name_H-M   'P 1'
#
loop_
_entity.id
_entity.type
_entity.pdbx_description
1 polymer ?
#
loop_
_entity_poly.entity_id
_entity_poly.type
_entity_poly.pdbx_seq_one_letter_code
_entity_poly.pdbx_strand_id
1 'polypeptide(L)'
;MSSKIVLVICVLVAVAAAIPAQGGPGGWGGAGGWGGGGGWGGAAAGGWGGAAAGGWGGPGGWGAGVNPWIPPWVATAPWYPQWVSCTGVGSSCLDCNTRLVCTKVGGLQRACTDPTLPYCNLGECSATPSEGCGPVPAVPAEAAA
;
A
#
# COMPACT_ATOMS: atom_id res chain seq x y z
N MET A 1 15.23 33.83 -17.11
CA MET A 1 14.38 33.72 -15.90
C MET A 1 14.48 32.34 -15.25
N SER A 2 14.65 31.27 -16.02
CA SER A 2 14.72 29.88 -15.55
C SER A 2 15.89 29.57 -14.60
N SER A 3 17.07 30.18 -14.81
CA SER A 3 18.24 29.97 -13.95
C SER A 3 18.04 30.44 -12.50
N LYS A 4 17.26 31.51 -12.29
CA LYS A 4 16.93 32.01 -10.94
C LYS A 4 16.02 31.02 -10.19
N ILE A 5 15.09 30.37 -10.90
CA ILE A 5 14.17 29.39 -10.31
C ILE A 5 14.93 28.13 -9.89
N VAL A 6 15.85 27.63 -10.72
CA VAL A 6 16.66 26.45 -10.39
C VAL A 6 17.55 26.70 -9.16
N LEU A 7 18.18 27.88 -9.06
CA LEU A 7 18.99 28.24 -7.90
C LEU A 7 18.16 28.31 -6.61
N VAL A 8 16.95 28.88 -6.65
CA VAL A 8 16.07 28.95 -5.47
C VAL A 8 15.65 27.55 -5.01
N ILE A 9 15.30 26.65 -5.94
CA ILE A 9 14.93 25.27 -5.61
C ILE A 9 16.13 24.52 -5.01
N CYS A 10 17.32 24.66 -5.59
CA CYS A 10 18.53 24.03 -5.05
C CYS A 10 18.86 24.50 -3.63
N VAL A 11 18.73 25.80 -3.36
CA VAL A 11 18.96 26.36 -2.01
C VAL A 11 17.93 25.84 -1.02
N LEU A 12 16.65 25.77 -1.38
CA LEU A 12 15.60 25.25 -0.50
C LEU A 12 15.82 23.77 -0.12
N VAL A 13 16.23 22.93 -1.08
CA VAL A 13 16.54 21.52 -0.81
C VAL A 13 17.75 21.39 0.11
N ALA A 14 18.79 22.19 -0.09
CA ALA A 14 19.98 22.18 0.76
C ALA A 14 19.66 22.61 2.20
N VAL A 15 18.81 23.63 2.38
CA VAL A 15 18.40 24.10 3.71
C VAL A 15 17.53 23.05 4.41
N ALA A 16 16.59 22.42 3.71
CA ALA A 16 15.74 21.38 4.29
C ALA A 16 16.53 20.15 4.76
N ALA A 17 17.57 19.76 4.01
CA ALA A 17 18.45 18.64 4.39
C ALA A 17 19.38 18.97 5.56
N ALA A 18 19.64 20.25 5.82
CA ALA A 18 20.55 20.70 6.88
C ALA A 18 19.86 20.83 8.25
N ILE A 19 18.55 20.60 8.36
CA ILE A 19 17.84 20.62 9.64
C ILE A 19 18.02 19.24 10.30
N PRO A 20 18.89 19.07 11.33
CA PRO A 20 18.87 17.86 12.13
C PRO A 20 17.49 17.74 12.77
N ALA A 21 16.94 16.52 12.82
CA ALA A 21 15.67 16.27 13.50
C ALA A 21 15.79 16.68 14.98
N GLN A 22 15.38 17.91 15.26
CA GLN A 22 15.50 18.50 16.57
C GLN A 22 14.37 17.90 17.41
N GLY A 23 14.71 16.87 18.20
CA GLY A 23 13.82 16.29 19.19
C GLY A 23 13.28 17.42 20.06
N GLY A 24 11.99 17.70 19.93
CA GLY A 24 11.32 18.77 20.64
C GLY A 24 11.35 18.53 22.16
N PRO A 25 11.34 19.61 22.97
CA PRO A 25 11.31 19.52 24.42
C PRO A 25 9.90 19.15 24.88
N GLY A 26 9.63 17.85 24.89
CA GLY A 26 8.51 17.22 25.57
C GLY A 26 8.92 15.82 25.94
N GLY A 27 9.23 15.60 27.23
CA GLY A 27 9.39 14.26 27.81
C GLY A 27 8.22 13.36 27.38
N TRP A 28 8.33 12.04 27.38
CA TRP A 28 8.74 11.22 28.50
C TRP A 28 9.23 9.85 27.98
N GLY A 29 10.43 9.42 28.42
CA GLY A 29 10.92 8.03 28.45
C GLY A 29 11.07 7.31 27.09
N GLY A 30 12.22 6.86 26.62
CA GLY A 30 13.41 6.41 27.30
C GLY A 30 14.05 5.33 26.41
N ALA A 31 15.36 5.44 26.22
CA ALA A 31 16.30 4.40 25.78
C ALA A 31 15.94 3.54 24.55
N GLY A 32 16.71 3.71 23.47
CA GLY A 32 16.87 2.67 22.46
C GLY A 32 17.43 3.18 21.15
N GLY A 33 18.72 3.52 21.12
CA GLY A 33 19.44 3.69 19.86
C GLY A 33 19.43 2.38 19.07
N TRP A 34 19.14 2.47 17.77
CA TRP A 34 19.39 1.39 16.81
C TRP A 34 20.13 1.95 15.60
N GLY A 35 21.30 2.52 15.89
CA GLY A 35 22.46 2.33 15.03
C GLY A 35 23.18 1.08 15.55
N GLY A 36 23.12 -0.01 14.79
CA GLY A 36 23.76 -1.26 15.20
C GLY A 36 23.35 -2.40 14.28
N GLY A 37 24.20 -2.69 13.31
CA GLY A 37 24.11 -3.91 12.52
C GLY A 37 24.38 -5.16 13.37
N GLY A 38 23.89 -6.30 12.88
CA GLY A 38 24.27 -7.63 13.36
C GLY A 38 23.14 -8.44 13.97
N GLY A 39 22.64 -9.42 13.20
CA GLY A 39 22.51 -10.78 13.73
C GLY A 39 21.11 -11.34 14.00
N TRP A 40 20.92 -12.55 13.42
CA TRP A 40 20.11 -13.71 13.88
C TRP A 40 18.58 -13.53 13.84
N GLY A 41 17.79 -14.35 13.13
CA GLY A 41 17.76 -15.81 13.21
C GLY A 41 16.86 -16.23 14.38
N GLY A 42 15.64 -16.72 14.11
CA GLY A 42 14.81 -17.34 15.15
C GLY A 42 13.30 -17.21 14.92
N ALA A 43 12.69 -18.33 14.54
CA ALA A 43 11.25 -18.53 14.48
C ALA A 43 10.60 -18.48 15.87
N ALA A 44 9.36 -18.00 15.95
CA ALA A 44 8.41 -18.40 16.99
C ALA A 44 6.98 -18.33 16.45
N ALA A 45 6.30 -19.46 16.57
CA ALA A 45 4.92 -19.72 16.24
C ALA A 45 3.95 -19.17 17.30
N GLY A 46 2.67 -19.04 16.91
CA GLY A 46 1.52 -18.78 17.79
C GLY A 46 0.85 -17.45 17.45
N GLY A 47 -0.46 -17.32 17.33
CA GLY A 47 -1.59 -18.23 17.51
C GLY A 47 -2.85 -17.48 17.04
N TRP A 48 -3.85 -18.23 16.59
CA TRP A 48 -5.12 -17.69 16.13
C TRP A 48 -5.99 -17.31 17.34
N GLY A 49 -6.57 -16.11 17.33
CA GLY A 49 -7.72 -15.78 18.17
C GLY A 49 -7.69 -14.40 18.82
N GLY A 50 -8.75 -13.62 18.59
CA GLY A 50 -9.14 -12.53 19.48
C GLY A 50 -9.28 -11.16 18.79
N ALA A 51 -10.52 -10.81 18.45
CA ALA A 51 -10.92 -9.44 18.20
C ALA A 51 -10.67 -8.58 19.46
N ALA A 52 -9.92 -7.49 19.33
CA ALA A 52 -9.91 -6.40 20.29
C ALA A 52 -9.73 -5.07 19.55
N ALA A 53 -10.74 -4.23 19.70
CA ALA A 53 -10.80 -2.88 19.20
C ALA A 53 -9.68 -2.00 19.80
N GLY A 54 -9.13 -1.10 18.98
CA GLY A 54 -8.33 0.04 19.41
C GLY A 54 -6.86 -0.27 19.68
N GLY A 55 -5.99 -0.10 18.68
CA GLY A 55 -4.56 -0.19 18.88
C GLY A 55 -3.78 0.38 17.72
N TRP A 56 -3.35 1.63 17.84
CA TRP A 56 -2.35 2.22 16.97
C TRP A 56 -1.03 1.46 17.11
N GLY A 57 -0.61 0.81 16.03
CA GLY A 57 0.80 0.60 15.68
C GLY A 57 1.70 -0.06 16.73
N GLY A 58 1.62 -1.39 16.85
CA GLY A 58 2.76 -2.19 17.29
C GLY A 58 3.76 -2.41 16.13
N PRO A 59 5.06 -2.58 16.40
CA PRO A 59 6.08 -2.75 15.36
C PRO A 59 5.93 -4.13 14.71
N GLY A 60 5.18 -4.20 13.61
CA GLY A 60 5.04 -5.41 12.80
C GLY A 60 3.66 -5.67 12.21
N GLY A 61 2.64 -4.88 12.54
CA GLY A 61 1.27 -5.08 12.04
C GLY A 61 0.79 -3.96 11.14
N TRP A 62 0.97 -4.08 9.82
CA TRP A 62 0.26 -3.26 8.82
C TRP A 62 -1.16 -3.79 8.59
N GLY A 63 -1.84 -4.16 9.68
CA GLY A 63 -3.21 -4.62 9.65
C GLY A 63 -4.14 -3.44 9.58
N ALA A 64 -4.69 -3.17 8.39
CA ALA A 64 -5.96 -2.49 8.16
C ALA A 64 -6.29 -1.28 9.07
N GLY A 65 -5.30 -0.47 9.40
CA GLY A 65 -5.48 0.75 10.19
C GLY A 65 -6.08 1.82 9.31
N VAL A 66 -7.42 1.86 9.21
CA VAL A 66 -8.12 2.93 8.50
C VAL A 66 -7.80 4.24 9.22
N ASN A 67 -7.14 5.16 8.53
CA ASN A 67 -6.79 6.47 9.08
C ASN A 67 -8.08 7.17 9.53
N PRO A 68 -8.27 7.49 10.83
CA PRO A 68 -9.53 8.03 11.35
C PRO A 68 -9.89 9.42 10.81
N TRP A 69 -8.94 10.11 10.16
CA TRP A 69 -9.17 11.39 9.48
C TRP A 69 -9.70 11.23 8.06
N ILE A 70 -9.64 10.02 7.49
CA ILE A 70 -10.18 9.72 6.18
C ILE A 70 -11.66 9.38 6.34
N PRO A 71 -12.57 10.10 5.67
CA PRO A 71 -13.98 9.81 5.75
C PRO A 71 -14.27 8.35 5.34
N PRO A 72 -15.22 7.66 6.00
CA PRO A 72 -15.55 6.27 5.69
C PRO A 72 -15.86 6.02 4.21
N TRP A 73 -16.52 6.99 3.55
CA TRP A 73 -16.87 6.91 2.13
C TRP A 73 -15.66 6.99 1.19
N VAL A 74 -14.52 7.56 1.64
CA VAL A 74 -13.25 7.50 0.91
C VAL A 74 -12.57 6.17 1.18
N ALA A 75 -12.54 5.73 2.43
CA ALA A 75 -11.85 4.51 2.83
C ALA A 75 -12.45 3.23 2.21
N THR A 76 -13.74 3.23 1.89
CA THR A 76 -14.43 2.12 1.21
C THR A 76 -14.52 2.30 -0.30
N ALA A 77 -14.04 3.41 -0.85
CA ALA A 77 -14.15 3.66 -2.27
C ALA A 77 -13.31 2.67 -3.08
N PRO A 78 -13.82 2.14 -4.21
CA PRO A 78 -13.09 1.16 -5.04
C PRO A 78 -11.76 1.70 -5.61
N TRP A 79 -11.65 3.02 -5.74
CA TRP A 79 -10.44 3.70 -6.22
C TRP A 79 -9.41 3.95 -5.10
N TYR A 80 -9.80 3.80 -3.83
CA TYR A 80 -8.89 4.04 -2.71
C TYR A 80 -8.03 2.80 -2.47
N PRO A 81 -6.68 2.95 -2.48
CA PRO A 81 -5.80 1.81 -2.34
C PRO A 81 -5.92 1.20 -0.93
N GLN A 82 -6.17 -0.12 -0.88
CA GLN A 82 -6.22 -0.87 0.37
C GLN A 82 -4.84 -1.45 0.66
N TRP A 83 -4.35 -1.21 1.88
CA TRP A 83 -3.11 -1.82 2.36
C TRP A 83 -3.39 -3.22 2.88
N VAL A 84 -2.60 -4.18 2.43
CA VAL A 84 -2.65 -5.57 2.88
C VAL A 84 -1.25 -6.09 3.20
N SER A 85 -1.16 -7.15 3.99
CA SER A 85 0.11 -7.82 4.28
C SER A 85 0.55 -8.67 3.08
N CYS A 86 1.83 -8.55 2.70
CA CYS A 86 2.50 -9.40 1.71
C CYS A 86 3.83 -9.91 2.27
N THR A 87 4.24 -11.10 1.86
CA THR A 87 5.52 -11.74 2.28
C THR A 87 6.66 -11.58 1.27
N GLY A 88 6.41 -11.11 0.04
CA GLY A 88 7.42 -10.94 -1.00
C GLY A 88 7.26 -9.62 -1.76
N VAL A 89 8.36 -9.09 -2.31
CA VAL A 89 8.31 -7.92 -3.20
C VAL A 89 7.94 -8.39 -4.59
N GLY A 90 6.94 -7.76 -5.20
CA GLY A 90 6.48 -8.09 -6.54
C GLY A 90 5.10 -7.54 -6.83
N SER A 91 4.60 -7.81 -8.02
CA SER A 91 3.23 -7.52 -8.43
C SER A 91 2.53 -8.83 -8.78
N SER A 92 1.31 -8.99 -8.29
CA SER A 92 0.45 -10.14 -8.64
C SER A 92 -0.97 -9.66 -8.90
N CYS A 93 -1.73 -10.47 -9.64
CA CYS A 93 -3.17 -10.26 -9.77
C CYS A 93 -3.87 -10.92 -8.58
N LEU A 94 -4.74 -10.15 -7.92
CA LEU A 94 -5.57 -10.66 -6.84
C LEU A 94 -6.89 -11.17 -7.41
N ASP A 95 -7.46 -10.40 -8.34
CA ASP A 95 -8.65 -10.75 -9.13
C ASP A 95 -8.46 -10.31 -10.58
N CYS A 96 -9.44 -10.62 -11.42
CA CYS A 96 -9.47 -10.23 -12.84
C CYS A 96 -9.29 -8.73 -13.09
N ASN A 97 -9.66 -7.87 -12.13
CA ASN A 97 -9.61 -6.41 -12.28
C ASN A 97 -8.83 -5.73 -11.14
N THR A 98 -8.14 -6.50 -10.30
CA THR A 98 -7.45 -5.98 -9.12
C THR A 98 -6.02 -6.49 -9.09
N ARG A 99 -5.06 -5.57 -9.03
CA ARG A 99 -3.64 -5.90 -8.85
C ARG A 99 -3.20 -5.62 -7.42
N LEU A 100 -2.26 -6.43 -6.96
CA LEU A 100 -1.58 -6.31 -5.68
C LEU A 100 -0.11 -5.96 -5.93
N VAL A 101 0.32 -4.80 -5.45
CA VAL A 101 1.72 -4.37 -5.50
C VAL A 101 2.33 -4.56 -4.12
N CYS A 102 3.12 -5.61 -3.96
CA CYS A 102 3.81 -5.89 -2.72
C CYS A 102 5.18 -5.22 -2.69
N THR A 103 5.39 -4.38 -1.69
CA THR A 103 6.65 -3.70 -1.38
C THR A 103 7.27 -4.29 -0.12
N LYS A 104 8.46 -3.82 0.28
CA LYS A 104 9.10 -4.21 1.55
C LYS A 104 8.28 -3.85 2.79
N VAL A 105 7.38 -2.88 2.67
CA VAL A 105 6.59 -2.32 3.78
C VAL A 105 5.20 -2.98 3.86
N GLY A 106 4.73 -3.59 2.77
CA GLY A 106 3.40 -4.18 2.67
C GLY A 106 2.89 -4.19 1.24
N GLY A 107 1.70 -4.75 1.07
CA GLY A 107 0.94 -4.83 -0.17
C GLY A 107 -0.01 -3.67 -0.35
N LEU A 108 -0.12 -3.20 -1.58
CA LEU A 108 -1.07 -2.17 -1.97
C LEU A 108 -1.97 -2.72 -3.07
N GLN A 109 -3.25 -2.92 -2.74
CA GLN A 109 -4.27 -3.35 -3.69
C GLN A 109 -4.80 -2.15 -4.46
N ARG A 110 -4.88 -2.25 -5.79
CA ARG A 110 -5.53 -1.28 -6.66
C ARG A 110 -6.37 -1.98 -7.71
N ALA A 111 -7.56 -1.45 -7.93
CA ALA A 111 -8.33 -1.76 -9.11
C ALA A 111 -7.62 -1.25 -10.37
N CYS A 112 -7.76 -1.98 -11.48
CA CYS A 112 -7.43 -1.53 -12.82
C CYS A 112 -8.52 -0.56 -13.28
N THR A 113 -8.39 0.71 -12.90
CA THR A 113 -9.42 1.74 -13.16
C THR A 113 -9.33 2.38 -14.55
N ASP A 114 -8.31 2.03 -15.34
CA ASP A 114 -8.20 2.51 -16.70
C ASP A 114 -9.18 1.73 -17.60
N PRO A 115 -10.15 2.40 -18.24
CA PRO A 115 -11.13 1.72 -19.09
C PRO A 115 -10.49 1.03 -20.31
N THR A 116 -9.27 1.41 -20.70
CA THR A 116 -8.53 0.76 -21.79
C THR A 116 -7.73 -0.46 -21.33
N LEU A 117 -7.50 -0.60 -20.02
CA LEU A 117 -6.73 -1.69 -19.41
C LEU A 117 -7.47 -2.25 -18.19
N PRO A 118 -8.72 -2.74 -18.33
CA PRO A 118 -9.55 -3.09 -17.18
C PRO A 118 -9.13 -4.39 -16.49
N TYR A 119 -8.31 -5.22 -17.16
CA TYR A 119 -7.97 -6.55 -16.67
C TYR A 119 -6.60 -6.58 -16.01
N CYS A 120 -6.40 -7.42 -15.00
CA CYS A 120 -5.08 -7.71 -14.45
C CYS A 120 -4.48 -8.95 -15.13
N ASN A 121 -3.26 -8.84 -15.64
CA ASN A 121 -2.49 -9.94 -16.19
C ASN A 121 -1.05 -9.89 -15.65
N LEU A 122 -0.61 -10.97 -14.99
CA LEU A 122 0.73 -11.10 -14.39
C LEU A 122 1.16 -9.93 -13.47
N GLY A 123 0.20 -9.29 -12.79
CA GLY A 123 0.44 -8.17 -11.88
C GLY A 123 0.37 -6.79 -12.53
N GLU A 124 0.08 -6.70 -13.83
CA GLU A 124 -0.10 -5.46 -14.57
C GLU A 124 -1.51 -5.32 -15.13
N CYS A 125 -1.98 -4.08 -15.26
CA CYS A 125 -3.26 -3.82 -15.92
C CYS A 125 -3.08 -3.92 -17.44
N SER A 126 -3.96 -4.66 -18.11
CA SER A 126 -3.90 -5.05 -19.49
C SER A 126 -5.26 -4.90 -20.16
N ALA A 127 -5.24 -4.65 -21.47
CA ALA A 127 -6.44 -4.66 -22.31
C ALA A 127 -6.97 -6.09 -22.53
N THR A 128 -6.09 -7.10 -22.42
CA THR A 128 -6.42 -8.49 -22.69
C THR A 128 -6.75 -9.21 -21.38
N PRO A 129 -7.93 -9.86 -21.28
CA PRO A 129 -8.28 -10.62 -20.09
C PRO A 129 -7.30 -11.78 -19.89
N SER A 130 -6.97 -12.03 -18.63
CA SER A 130 -6.23 -13.23 -18.19
C SER A 130 -7.08 -14.48 -18.41
N GLU A 131 -6.45 -15.66 -18.45
CA GLU A 131 -7.17 -16.92 -18.59
C GLU A 131 -8.18 -17.08 -17.45
N GLY A 132 -9.45 -17.31 -17.80
CA GLY A 132 -10.56 -17.38 -16.83
C GLY A 132 -11.20 -16.04 -16.45
N CYS A 133 -10.63 -14.91 -16.87
CA CYS A 133 -11.16 -13.56 -16.65
C CYS A 133 -11.83 -12.94 -17.89
N GLY A 134 -12.01 -13.74 -18.94
CA GLY A 134 -12.72 -13.33 -20.15
C GLY A 134 -14.17 -12.98 -19.85
N PRO A 135 -14.83 -12.20 -20.73
CA PRO A 135 -16.25 -11.95 -20.61
C PRO A 135 -16.98 -13.30 -20.51
N VAL A 136 -17.79 -13.45 -19.45
CA VAL A 136 -18.72 -14.58 -19.37
C VAL A 136 -19.53 -14.53 -20.67
N PRO A 137 -19.53 -15.60 -21.49
CA PRO A 137 -20.24 -15.58 -22.75
C PRO A 137 -21.68 -15.17 -22.45
N ALA A 138 -22.14 -14.11 -23.13
CA ALA A 138 -23.51 -13.64 -22.96
C ALA A 138 -24.43 -14.84 -23.22
N VAL A 139 -25.24 -15.21 -22.21
CA VAL A 139 -26.29 -16.20 -22.42
C VAL A 139 -27.19 -15.58 -23.49
N PRO A 140 -27.37 -16.23 -24.65
CA PRO A 140 -28.19 -15.68 -25.72
C PRO A 140 -29.58 -15.37 -25.17
N ALA A 141 -30.03 -14.14 -25.40
CA ALA A 141 -31.35 -13.66 -25.02
C ALA A 141 -32.40 -14.30 -25.93
N GLU A 142 -32.65 -15.59 -25.73
CA GLU A 142 -33.53 -16.39 -26.58
C GLU A 142 -34.40 -17.30 -25.72
N ALA A 143 -35.21 -16.68 -24.83
CA ALA A 143 -36.32 -17.35 -24.13
C ALA A 143 -37.31 -16.36 -23.49
N ALA A 144 -37.55 -15.20 -24.11
CA ALA A 144 -38.67 -14.32 -23.75
C ALA A 144 -39.49 -14.06 -25.02
N ALA A 145 -40.20 -15.09 -25.46
CA ALA A 145 -41.28 -15.01 -26.45
C ALA A 145 -42.46 -15.82 -25.92
#